data_AF-A0A3P8E8Q1-F1
#
_entry.id   AF-A0A3P8E8Q1-F1
#
_cell.length_a   1.000
_cell.length_b   1.000
_cell.length_c   1.000
_cell.angle_alpha   90.00
_cell.angle_beta   90.00
_cell.angle_gamma   90.00
#
_symmetry.space_group_name_H-M   'P 1'
#
loop_
_entity.id
_entity.type
_entity.pdbx_description
1 polymer ?
#
loop_
_entity_poly.entity_id
_entity_poly.type
_entity_poly.pdbx_seq_one_letter_code
_entity_poly.pdbx_strand_id
1 'polypeptide(L)'
;MQPVPISMLTSDTPDEPDTSKGWSLRDPVFAKGMWCYDTPGTVNDQQVLNLFTLDELIHVLPRRLLRPRTALVPVGYSLVIGGVARVDVVESEKDSSVLLTTFVSDDLPLNCMRTAEVDTFLKENLGSKALVVPCGVERLSQWPQMESRDFRLKGKRRSADNMGHIWDGGVADIVLSSIGWVMLTGTCRYVLIRSYTPSGKGLATRSPMIPYAAEQRGKRIPGTRFYKVKPVEFPVNVRRVWARKRRWVSRKHDN
;
A
#
# COMPACT_ATOMS: atom_id res chain seq x y z
N MET A 1 -6.63 23.97 21.31
CA MET A 1 -6.68 23.73 22.77
C MET A 1 -5.26 23.85 23.30
N GLN A 2 -5.02 24.73 24.27
CA GLN A 2 -3.69 24.82 24.91
C GLN A 2 -3.45 23.57 25.78
N PRO A 3 -2.21 23.08 25.87
CA PRO A 3 -1.89 21.96 26.76
C PRO A 3 -2.10 22.39 28.22
N VAL A 4 -2.82 21.56 28.98
CA VAL A 4 -3.05 21.75 30.41
C VAL A 4 -1.76 21.42 31.16
N PRO A 5 -1.23 22.31 32.00
CA PRO A 5 0.00 22.05 32.75
C PRO A 5 -0.21 20.95 33.80
N ILE A 6 0.84 20.13 34.03
CA ILE A 6 0.85 19.01 35.00
C ILE A 6 0.39 19.43 36.40
N SER A 7 0.66 20.66 36.84
CA SER A 7 0.20 21.16 38.14
C SER A 7 -1.33 21.14 38.27
N MET A 8 -2.07 21.34 37.18
CA MET A 8 -3.53 21.33 37.17
C MET A 8 -4.15 19.92 37.12
N LEU A 9 -3.37 18.90 36.76
CA LEU A 9 -3.81 17.49 36.81
C LEU A 9 -3.54 16.85 38.18
N THR A 10 -2.94 17.59 39.12
CA THR A 10 -2.45 17.05 40.39
C THR A 10 -2.94 17.81 41.62
N SER A 11 -3.92 18.70 41.45
CA SER A 11 -4.50 19.48 42.54
C SER A 11 -5.61 18.70 43.25
N ASP A 12 -5.23 17.60 43.91
CA ASP A 12 -5.99 17.14 45.06
C ASP A 12 -5.46 17.91 46.28
N THR A 13 -6.36 18.63 46.93
CA THR A 13 -6.06 19.38 48.15
C THR A 13 -5.72 18.41 49.28
N PRO A 14 -4.81 18.74 50.21
CA PRO A 14 -4.18 17.75 51.09
C PRO A 14 -5.09 17.15 52.18
N ASP A 15 -6.35 17.57 52.29
CA ASP A 15 -7.11 17.44 53.54
C ASP A 15 -8.42 16.62 53.47
N GLU A 16 -8.64 15.82 52.43
CA GLU A 16 -9.69 14.78 52.48
C GLU A 16 -9.11 13.36 52.30
N PRO A 17 -9.41 12.42 53.21
CA PRO A 17 -9.02 11.03 53.02
C PRO A 17 -9.83 10.44 51.87
N ASP A 18 -9.20 10.35 50.70
CA ASP A 18 -9.74 9.66 49.53
C ASP A 18 -9.95 8.17 49.88
N THR A 19 -11.22 7.80 50.05
CA THR A 19 -11.64 6.43 50.35
C THR A 19 -11.77 5.58 49.09
N SER A 20 -11.40 6.11 47.92
CA SER A 20 -11.35 5.32 46.69
C SER A 20 -10.04 4.53 46.62
N LYS A 21 -10.15 3.20 46.43
CA LYS A 21 -9.02 2.31 46.12
C LYS A 21 -8.52 2.59 44.69
N GLY A 22 -8.03 3.79 44.43
CA GLY A 22 -7.43 4.20 43.17
C GLY A 22 -5.91 4.09 43.23
N TRP A 23 -5.29 3.52 42.20
CA TRP A 23 -3.84 3.59 42.03
C TRP A 23 -3.46 5.03 41.63
N SER A 24 -2.64 5.70 42.42
CA SER A 24 -2.12 7.03 42.10
C SER A 24 -0.71 6.93 41.51
N LEU A 25 -0.37 7.79 40.55
CA LEU A 25 1.00 7.93 40.03
C LEU A 25 2.02 8.31 41.12
N ARG A 26 1.53 8.84 42.26
CA ARG A 26 2.32 9.24 43.43
C ARG A 26 2.50 8.11 44.46
N ASP A 27 1.90 6.93 44.24
CA ASP A 27 2.02 5.79 45.14
C ASP A 27 3.50 5.38 45.29
N PRO A 28 4.02 5.17 46.52
CA PRO A 28 5.37 4.70 46.78
C PRO A 28 5.79 3.46 45.97
N VAL A 29 4.83 2.59 45.63
CA VAL A 29 5.08 1.39 44.80
C VAL A 29 5.59 1.76 43.40
N PHE A 30 5.21 2.93 42.86
CA PHE A 30 5.64 3.41 41.56
C PHE A 30 6.74 4.48 41.61
N ALA A 31 7.27 4.81 42.79
CA ALA A 31 8.26 5.87 42.98
C ALA A 31 9.58 5.67 42.19
N LYS A 32 9.90 4.43 41.82
CA LYS A 32 11.06 4.08 40.98
C LYS A 32 10.66 3.63 39.56
N GLY A 33 9.38 3.72 39.21
CA GLY A 33 8.86 3.31 37.90
C GLY A 33 9.16 4.34 36.80
N MET A 34 9.32 3.86 35.57
CA MET A 34 9.35 4.71 34.38
C MET A 34 7.98 4.65 33.69
N TRP A 35 7.49 5.80 33.27
CA TRP A 35 6.16 5.94 32.69
C TRP A 35 6.22 6.13 31.17
N CYS A 36 5.33 5.44 30.46
CA CYS A 36 5.09 5.67 29.05
C CYS A 36 3.71 6.33 28.92
N TYR A 37 3.69 7.60 28.52
CA TYR A 37 2.46 8.35 28.33
C TYR A 37 1.96 8.18 26.91
N ASP A 38 0.73 7.67 26.78
CA ASP A 38 0.05 7.65 25.50
C ASP A 38 -0.39 9.07 25.13
N THR A 39 -0.05 9.50 23.92
CA THR A 39 -0.44 10.82 23.40
C THR A 39 -1.61 10.66 22.44
N PRO A 40 -2.60 11.56 22.43
CA PRO A 40 -3.68 11.52 21.46
C PRO A 40 -3.14 11.40 20.03
N GLY A 41 -3.67 10.45 19.26
CA GLY A 41 -3.24 10.23 17.88
C GLY A 41 -3.52 11.44 16.99
N THR A 42 -2.58 11.79 16.13
CA THR A 42 -2.73 12.88 15.15
C THR A 42 -3.33 12.35 13.84
N VAL A 43 -4.30 13.08 13.31
CA VAL A 43 -4.87 12.80 11.98
C VAL A 43 -3.95 13.39 10.90
N ASN A 44 -3.63 12.60 9.86
CA ASN A 44 -2.86 13.07 8.71
C ASN A 44 -3.82 13.37 7.53
N ASP A 45 -3.85 14.62 7.08
CA ASP A 45 -4.74 15.07 6.00
C ASP A 45 -4.43 14.43 4.63
N GLN A 46 -3.19 13.94 4.44
CA GLN A 46 -2.75 13.22 3.24
C GLN A 46 -3.15 11.73 3.26
N GLN A 47 -3.80 11.28 4.33
CA GLN A 47 -4.28 9.90 4.45
C GLN A 47 -5.69 9.79 3.86
N VAL A 48 -5.85 8.92 2.87
CA VAL A 48 -7.19 8.65 2.30
C VAL A 48 -8.00 7.66 3.13
N LEU A 49 -7.43 7.03 4.18
CA LEU A 49 -8.18 6.08 5.04
C LEU A 49 -9.46 6.68 5.61
N ASN A 50 -9.41 7.95 6.02
CA ASN A 50 -10.55 8.63 6.63
C ASN A 50 -11.69 8.90 5.64
N LEU A 51 -11.46 8.68 4.34
CA LEU A 51 -12.49 8.77 3.32
C LEU A 51 -13.28 7.47 3.19
N PHE A 52 -12.75 6.33 3.62
CA PHE A 52 -13.41 5.04 3.43
C PHE A 52 -14.32 4.72 4.61
N THR A 53 -15.45 4.06 4.33
CA THR A 53 -16.27 3.44 5.37
C THR A 53 -15.59 2.17 5.89
N LEU A 54 -16.04 1.64 7.03
CA LEU A 54 -15.49 0.40 7.59
C LEU A 54 -15.62 -0.79 6.61
N ASP A 55 -16.73 -0.86 5.88
CA ASP A 55 -16.98 -1.90 4.87
C ASP A 55 -16.11 -1.74 3.62
N GLU A 56 -15.65 -0.53 3.31
CA GLU A 56 -14.70 -0.29 2.22
C GLU A 56 -13.26 -0.59 2.68
N LEU A 57 -12.93 -0.27 3.93
CA LEU A 57 -11.60 -0.50 4.51
C LEU A 57 -11.19 -1.97 4.49
N ILE A 58 -12.14 -2.90 4.67
CA ILE A 58 -11.83 -4.34 4.59
C ILE A 58 -11.30 -4.78 3.22
N HIS A 59 -11.62 -4.02 2.16
CA HIS A 59 -11.17 -4.27 0.79
C HIS A 59 -9.89 -3.50 0.46
N VAL A 60 -9.78 -2.25 0.94
CA VAL A 60 -8.62 -1.40 0.67
C VAL A 60 -7.39 -1.83 1.46
N LEU A 61 -7.56 -2.14 2.74
CA LEU A 61 -6.44 -2.49 3.61
C LEU A 61 -5.98 -3.94 3.36
N PRO A 62 -4.67 -4.17 3.17
CA PRO A 62 -4.16 -5.52 2.95
C PRO A 62 -4.28 -6.36 4.22
N ARG A 63 -5.12 -7.40 4.16
CA ARG A 63 -5.28 -8.41 5.23
C ARG A 63 -4.40 -9.66 5.03
N ARG A 64 -3.74 -9.73 3.88
CA ARG A 64 -2.84 -10.82 3.47
C ARG A 64 -1.57 -10.20 2.88
N LEU A 65 -0.53 -11.01 2.75
CA LEU A 65 0.69 -10.57 2.07
C LEU A 65 0.35 -10.03 0.66
N LEU A 66 0.81 -8.81 0.39
CA LEU A 66 0.63 -8.15 -0.90
C LEU A 66 1.29 -8.97 -2.01
N ARG A 67 0.51 -9.31 -3.03
CA ARG A 67 1.01 -10.01 -4.21
C ARG A 67 1.27 -8.99 -5.31
N PRO A 68 2.51 -8.84 -5.80
CA PRO A 68 2.82 -7.91 -6.87
C PRO A 68 2.05 -8.30 -8.13
N ARG A 69 1.20 -7.39 -8.64
CA ARG A 69 0.43 -7.58 -9.87
C ARG A 69 0.97 -6.66 -10.95
N THR A 70 1.60 -7.24 -11.97
CA THR A 70 2.27 -6.48 -13.03
C THR A 70 1.41 -6.37 -14.29
N ALA A 71 1.30 -5.16 -14.83
CA ALA A 71 0.73 -4.85 -16.13
C ALA A 71 1.79 -4.25 -17.07
N LEU A 72 1.67 -4.51 -18.37
CA LEU A 72 2.41 -3.80 -19.42
C LEU A 72 1.49 -2.71 -19.96
N VAL A 73 1.81 -1.46 -19.67
CA VAL A 73 0.95 -0.30 -19.89
C VAL A 73 1.59 0.61 -20.95
N PRO A 74 0.98 0.72 -22.14
CA PRO A 74 1.43 1.63 -23.18
C PRO A 74 1.26 3.10 -22.80
N VAL A 75 1.95 3.98 -23.53
CA VAL A 75 1.65 5.42 -23.49
C VAL A 75 0.20 5.66 -23.96
N GLY A 76 -0.51 6.56 -23.27
CA GLY A 76 -1.95 6.83 -23.50
C GLY A 76 -2.88 5.77 -22.90
N TYR A 77 -2.37 4.91 -22.03
CA TYR A 77 -3.17 3.95 -21.25
C TYR A 77 -3.08 4.24 -19.75
N SER A 78 -4.10 3.76 -19.06
CA SER A 78 -4.29 3.93 -17.62
C SER A 78 -4.40 2.57 -16.94
N LEU A 79 -3.83 2.49 -15.75
CA LEU A 79 -4.06 1.42 -14.78
C LEU A 79 -5.03 1.94 -13.72
N VAL A 80 -6.23 1.38 -13.69
CA VAL A 80 -7.29 1.70 -12.74
C VAL A 80 -7.29 0.65 -11.62
N ILE A 81 -7.31 1.12 -10.37
CA ILE A 81 -7.26 0.30 -9.16
C ILE A 81 -8.58 0.52 -8.40
N GLY A 82 -9.51 -0.43 -8.54
CA GLY A 82 -10.89 -0.24 -8.11
C GLY A 82 -11.46 1.10 -8.60
N GLY A 83 -12.29 1.76 -7.79
CA GLY A 83 -12.69 3.16 -7.97
C GLY A 83 -11.87 4.15 -7.14
N VAL A 84 -10.70 3.71 -6.63
CA VAL A 84 -9.96 4.43 -5.57
C VAL A 84 -8.65 5.05 -6.01
N ALA A 85 -8.03 4.52 -7.07
CA ALA A 85 -6.82 5.09 -7.63
C ALA A 85 -6.69 4.81 -9.13
N ARG A 86 -5.94 5.67 -9.81
CA ARG A 86 -5.66 5.55 -11.25
C ARG A 86 -4.24 6.05 -11.51
N VAL A 87 -3.53 5.39 -12.43
CA VAL A 87 -2.18 5.76 -12.86
C VAL A 87 -2.11 5.75 -14.38
N ASP A 88 -1.87 6.91 -14.96
CA ASP A 88 -1.81 7.15 -16.40
C ASP A 88 -0.36 7.25 -16.85
N VAL A 89 -0.04 6.55 -17.95
CA VAL A 89 1.24 6.68 -18.63
C VAL A 89 1.08 7.72 -19.73
N VAL A 90 1.42 8.97 -19.43
CA VAL A 90 1.13 10.12 -20.31
C VAL A 90 2.16 10.21 -21.43
N GLU A 91 3.44 10.11 -21.08
CA GLU A 91 4.55 10.19 -22.05
C GLU A 91 5.70 9.28 -21.60
N SER A 92 6.45 8.77 -22.57
CA SER A 92 7.66 8.00 -22.33
C SER A 92 8.64 8.22 -23.48
N GLU A 93 9.89 8.56 -23.14
CA GLU A 93 10.95 8.73 -24.14
C GLU A 93 11.49 7.36 -24.56
N LYS A 94 11.44 7.08 -25.87
CA LYS A 94 11.88 5.82 -26.54
C LYS A 94 10.96 4.62 -26.37
N ASP A 95 10.51 4.35 -25.15
CA ASP A 95 9.69 3.16 -24.90
C ASP A 95 8.20 3.50 -25.12
N SER A 96 7.52 2.72 -25.96
CA SER A 96 6.08 2.86 -26.18
C SER A 96 5.23 2.28 -25.04
N SER A 97 5.85 1.58 -24.08
CA SER A 97 5.19 0.99 -22.93
C SER A 97 6.12 0.80 -21.73
N VAL A 98 5.54 0.80 -20.54
CA VAL A 98 6.22 0.58 -19.27
C VAL A 98 5.57 -0.56 -18.50
N LEU A 99 6.30 -1.15 -17.56
CA LEU A 99 5.73 -2.10 -16.61
C LEU A 99 5.30 -1.35 -15.35
N LEU A 100 4.04 -1.54 -14.97
CA LEU A 100 3.50 -1.08 -13.69
C LEU A 100 3.25 -2.30 -12.80
N THR A 101 3.99 -2.40 -11.70
CA THR A 101 3.83 -3.46 -10.71
C THR A 101 3.13 -2.91 -9.48
N THR A 102 1.91 -3.38 -9.25
CA THR A 102 1.01 -2.83 -8.24
C THR A 102 1.07 -3.64 -6.95
N PHE A 103 1.19 -2.93 -5.83
CA PHE A 103 1.23 -3.46 -4.47
C PHE A 103 0.07 -2.85 -3.69
N VAL A 104 -1.11 -3.43 -3.89
CA VAL A 104 -2.37 -3.05 -3.24
C VAL A 104 -3.13 -4.32 -2.87
N SER A 105 -4.10 -4.22 -1.97
CA SER A 105 -4.94 -5.35 -1.54
C SER A 105 -5.47 -6.16 -2.72
N ASP A 106 -5.40 -7.50 -2.62
CA ASP A 106 -5.87 -8.43 -3.66
C ASP A 106 -7.38 -8.27 -3.95
N ASP A 107 -8.15 -7.74 -2.98
CA ASP A 107 -9.58 -7.48 -3.11
C ASP A 107 -9.88 -6.31 -4.06
N LEU A 108 -8.90 -5.43 -4.33
CA LEU A 108 -9.05 -4.33 -5.29
C LEU A 108 -8.76 -4.82 -6.72
N PRO A 109 -9.72 -4.74 -7.65
CA PRO A 109 -9.53 -5.16 -9.03
C PRO A 109 -8.63 -4.18 -9.79
N LEU A 110 -7.87 -4.71 -10.76
CA LEU A 110 -7.01 -3.91 -11.63
C LEU A 110 -7.54 -3.97 -13.06
N ASN A 111 -7.75 -2.80 -13.67
CA ASN A 111 -8.15 -2.68 -15.05
C ASN A 111 -7.12 -1.84 -15.81
N CYS A 112 -6.79 -2.26 -17.04
CA CYS A 112 -5.86 -1.51 -17.89
C CYS A 112 -6.53 -1.22 -19.23
N MET A 113 -6.72 0.06 -19.54
CA MET A 113 -7.49 0.53 -20.70
C MET A 113 -6.94 1.85 -21.24
N ARG A 114 -7.47 2.32 -22.36
CA ARG A 114 -7.06 3.61 -22.94
C ARG A 114 -7.48 4.73 -22.00
N THR A 115 -6.60 5.71 -21.80
CA THR A 115 -6.84 6.84 -20.91
C THR A 115 -8.12 7.61 -21.27
N ALA A 116 -8.43 7.71 -22.57
CA ALA A 116 -9.65 8.35 -23.07
C ALA A 116 -10.97 7.63 -22.68
N GLU A 117 -10.92 6.34 -22.35
CA GLU A 117 -12.10 5.53 -22.01
C GLU A 117 -12.35 5.46 -20.50
N VAL A 118 -11.37 5.88 -19.69
CA VAL A 118 -11.40 5.67 -18.23
C VAL A 118 -12.55 6.44 -17.58
N ASP A 119 -12.81 7.67 -17.99
CA ASP A 119 -13.83 8.50 -17.34
C ASP A 119 -15.23 7.93 -17.59
N THR A 120 -15.50 7.45 -18.81
CA THR A 120 -16.72 6.70 -19.16
C THR A 120 -16.83 5.41 -18.35
N PHE A 121 -15.75 4.63 -18.32
CA PHE A 121 -15.70 3.37 -17.57
C PHE A 121 -15.96 3.58 -16.07
N LEU A 122 -15.34 4.58 -15.44
CA LEU A 122 -15.58 4.91 -14.04
C LEU A 122 -17.03 5.34 -13.83
N LYS A 123 -17.58 6.22 -14.66
CA LYS A 123 -18.98 6.67 -14.54
C LYS A 123 -19.98 5.52 -14.61
N GLU A 124 -19.73 4.52 -15.46
CA GLU A 124 -20.61 3.36 -15.63
C GLU A 124 -20.45 2.29 -14.54
N ASN A 125 -19.24 2.16 -13.98
CA ASN A 125 -18.89 1.03 -13.10
C ASN A 125 -18.68 1.42 -11.62
N LEU A 126 -18.65 2.71 -11.28
CA LEU A 126 -18.59 3.17 -9.90
C LEU A 126 -19.82 2.68 -9.13
N GLY A 127 -19.61 2.14 -7.92
CA GLY A 127 -20.66 1.51 -7.11
C GLY A 127 -21.03 0.09 -7.53
N SER A 128 -20.52 -0.40 -8.66
CA SER A 128 -20.69 -1.79 -9.08
C SER A 128 -19.70 -2.72 -8.37
N LYS A 129 -20.02 -4.01 -8.36
CA LYS A 129 -19.10 -5.07 -7.88
C LYS A 129 -17.81 -5.15 -8.69
N ALA A 130 -17.73 -4.55 -9.87
CA ALA A 130 -16.54 -4.57 -10.72
C ALA A 130 -15.42 -3.66 -10.23
N LEU A 131 -15.73 -2.60 -9.47
CA LEU A 131 -14.73 -1.69 -8.89
C LEU A 131 -14.55 -1.84 -7.38
N VAL A 132 -15.45 -2.57 -6.73
CA VAL A 132 -15.45 -2.93 -5.29
C VAL A 132 -15.61 -1.74 -4.35
N VAL A 133 -14.85 -0.67 -4.53
CA VAL A 133 -14.88 0.57 -3.73
C VAL A 133 -14.84 1.78 -4.67
N PRO A 134 -15.65 2.83 -4.46
CA PRO A 134 -16.68 2.96 -3.42
C PRO A 134 -17.87 2.02 -3.62
N CYS A 135 -18.51 1.59 -2.52
CA CYS A 135 -19.68 0.72 -2.56
C CYS A 135 -20.91 1.38 -1.90
N GLY A 136 -22.08 1.22 -2.53
CA GLY A 136 -23.36 1.76 -2.04
C GLY A 136 -23.85 2.96 -2.84
N VAL A 137 -25.16 3.07 -3.02
CA VAL A 137 -25.79 4.09 -3.89
C VAL A 137 -25.63 5.50 -3.30
N GLU A 138 -25.88 5.64 -2.00
CA GLU A 138 -25.69 6.91 -1.28
C GLU A 138 -24.21 7.30 -1.15
N ARG A 139 -23.31 6.30 -1.19
CA ARG A 139 -21.87 6.53 -1.06
C ARG A 139 -21.30 7.32 -2.23
N LEU A 140 -21.85 7.14 -3.44
CA LEU A 140 -21.35 7.77 -4.67
C LEU A 140 -21.48 9.29 -4.65
N SER A 141 -22.55 9.84 -4.07
CA SER A 141 -22.74 11.30 -3.97
C SER A 141 -21.76 11.95 -2.98
N GLN A 142 -21.31 11.17 -1.99
CA GLN A 142 -20.33 11.58 -0.99
C GLN A 142 -18.89 11.19 -1.36
N TRP A 143 -18.68 10.50 -2.49
CA TRP A 143 -17.35 10.06 -2.89
C TRP A 143 -16.61 11.25 -3.50
N PRO A 144 -15.45 11.65 -2.95
CA PRO A 144 -14.77 12.83 -3.44
C PRO A 144 -14.25 12.62 -4.87
N GLN A 145 -14.20 13.71 -5.62
CA GLN A 145 -13.67 13.69 -6.98
C GLN A 145 -12.21 13.23 -7.00
N MET A 146 -11.86 12.47 -8.03
CA MET A 146 -10.48 12.06 -8.28
C MET A 146 -9.67 13.22 -8.83
N GLU A 147 -8.66 13.66 -8.10
CA GLU A 147 -7.73 14.70 -8.55
C GLU A 147 -6.34 14.12 -8.81
N SER A 148 -5.60 14.76 -9.70
CA SER A 148 -4.36 14.21 -10.25
C SER A 148 -3.11 14.97 -9.82
N ARG A 149 -2.00 14.24 -9.78
CA ARG A 149 -0.66 14.81 -9.70
C ARG A 149 0.26 14.20 -10.74
N ASP A 150 1.06 15.06 -11.37
CA ASP A 150 2.04 14.68 -12.38
C ASP A 150 3.41 14.41 -11.77
N PHE A 151 4.03 13.34 -12.23
CA PHE A 151 5.35 12.90 -11.82
C PHE A 151 6.21 12.70 -13.07
N ARG A 152 7.16 13.62 -13.28
CA ARG A 152 8.19 13.47 -14.31
C ARG A 152 9.37 12.72 -13.70
N LEU A 153 9.54 11.48 -14.12
CA LEU A 153 10.53 10.56 -13.57
C LEU A 153 11.66 10.33 -14.57
N LYS A 154 12.88 10.34 -14.08
CA LYS A 154 14.07 10.00 -14.88
C LYS A 154 14.31 8.51 -14.75
N GLY A 155 14.31 7.78 -15.86
CA GLY A 155 14.61 6.36 -15.82
C GLY A 155 16.06 6.09 -15.47
N LYS A 156 16.30 4.91 -14.93
CA LYS A 156 17.65 4.48 -14.57
C LYS A 156 18.33 3.89 -15.80
N ARG A 157 19.62 4.17 -15.94
CA ARG A 157 20.46 3.44 -16.90
C ARG A 157 20.50 1.98 -16.44
N ARG A 158 20.43 1.06 -17.40
CA ARG A 158 20.65 -0.38 -17.17
C ARG A 158 21.85 -0.57 -16.25
N SER A 159 21.63 -1.16 -15.08
CA SER A 159 22.72 -1.69 -14.26
C SER A 159 22.96 -3.12 -14.71
N ALA A 160 24.21 -3.42 -15.04
CA ALA A 160 24.67 -4.79 -15.16
C ALA A 160 25.08 -5.25 -13.76
N ASP A 161 24.67 -6.45 -13.35
CA ASP A 161 25.31 -7.07 -12.21
C ASP A 161 26.76 -7.50 -12.57
N ASN A 162 27.53 -7.92 -11.56
CA ASN A 162 28.91 -8.38 -11.74
C ASN A 162 29.02 -9.63 -12.63
N MET A 163 27.89 -10.24 -13.01
CA MET A 163 27.78 -11.40 -13.90
C MET A 163 27.35 -11.00 -15.33
N GLY A 164 27.22 -9.70 -15.61
CA GLY A 164 26.90 -9.16 -16.93
C GLY A 164 25.41 -9.22 -17.29
N HIS A 165 24.53 -9.60 -16.37
CA HIS A 165 23.10 -9.56 -16.63
C HIS A 165 22.59 -8.13 -16.55
N ILE A 166 21.96 -7.70 -17.65
CA ILE A 166 21.36 -6.38 -17.79
C ILE A 166 19.93 -6.44 -17.25
N TRP A 167 19.64 -5.63 -16.24
CA TRP A 167 18.31 -5.59 -15.63
C TRP A 167 17.72 -4.19 -15.63
N ASP A 168 16.42 -4.14 -15.87
CA ASP A 168 15.62 -2.93 -15.76
C ASP A 168 15.08 -2.87 -14.33
N GLY A 169 15.89 -2.36 -13.43
CA GLY A 169 15.44 -2.08 -12.06
C GLY A 169 14.32 -1.04 -12.03
N GLY A 170 13.51 -1.06 -10.98
CA GLY A 170 12.47 -0.07 -10.75
C GLY A 170 13.01 1.36 -10.84
N VAL A 171 12.24 2.20 -11.52
CA VAL A 171 12.51 3.64 -11.67
C VAL A 171 12.11 4.36 -10.39
N ALA A 172 10.83 4.26 -10.02
CA ALA A 172 10.27 4.87 -8.82
C ALA A 172 9.05 4.08 -8.32
N ASP A 173 8.74 4.21 -7.04
CA ASP A 173 7.43 3.88 -6.51
C ASP A 173 6.55 5.13 -6.56
N ILE A 174 5.35 5.00 -7.13
CA ILE A 174 4.26 5.95 -7.03
C ILE A 174 3.44 5.55 -5.80
N VAL A 175 3.51 6.34 -4.75
CA VAL A 175 2.81 6.12 -3.49
C VAL A 175 1.37 6.60 -3.63
N LEU A 176 0.45 5.69 -3.31
CA LEU A 176 -0.99 5.93 -3.20
C LEU A 176 -1.33 5.76 -1.72
N SER A 177 -1.15 6.82 -0.92
CA SER A 177 -1.20 6.76 0.55
C SER A 177 -2.31 5.85 1.04
N SER A 178 -1.99 4.92 1.95
CA SER A 178 -2.94 3.97 2.55
C SER A 178 -3.65 2.95 1.65
N ILE A 179 -3.64 3.13 0.32
CA ILE A 179 -4.12 2.14 -0.65
C ILE A 179 -2.98 1.18 -1.00
N GLY A 180 -1.77 1.72 -1.17
CA GLY A 180 -0.57 0.97 -1.48
C GLY A 180 0.40 1.77 -2.37
N TRP A 181 1.04 1.11 -3.32
CA TRP A 181 1.90 1.80 -4.29
C TRP A 181 1.98 1.05 -5.62
N VAL A 182 2.41 1.77 -6.66
CA VAL A 182 2.70 1.22 -7.99
C VAL A 182 4.16 1.47 -8.30
N MET A 183 4.93 0.40 -8.51
CA MET A 183 6.30 0.50 -8.96
C MET A 183 6.34 0.62 -10.48
N LEU A 184 7.01 1.66 -10.97
CA LEU A 184 7.31 1.86 -12.38
C LEU A 184 8.62 1.18 -12.76
N THR A 185 8.61 0.42 -13.85
CA THR A 185 9.80 -0.20 -14.43
C THR A 185 9.82 0.03 -15.93
N GLY A 186 10.96 0.46 -16.47
CA GLY A 186 11.15 0.73 -17.90
C GLY A 186 12.55 1.24 -18.19
N THR A 187 12.94 1.21 -19.47
CA THR A 187 14.25 1.67 -19.96
C THR A 187 14.26 3.11 -20.47
N CYS A 188 13.11 3.77 -20.38
CA CYS A 188 12.89 5.13 -20.83
C CYS A 188 13.83 6.10 -20.12
N ARG A 189 14.36 7.10 -20.83
CA ARG A 189 15.17 8.15 -20.19
C ARG A 189 14.32 9.04 -19.29
N TYR A 190 13.13 9.36 -19.76
CA TYR A 190 12.12 10.11 -19.02
C TYR A 190 10.75 9.49 -19.26
N VAL A 191 9.90 9.58 -18.24
CA VAL A 191 8.52 9.13 -18.27
C VAL A 191 7.68 10.09 -17.45
N LEU A 192 6.53 10.47 -17.99
CA LEU A 192 5.54 11.30 -17.32
C LEU A 192 4.39 10.40 -16.89
N ILE A 193 4.21 10.29 -15.58
CA ILE A 193 3.11 9.56 -14.96
C ILE A 193 2.15 10.55 -14.32
N ARG A 194 0.86 10.42 -14.61
CA ARG A 194 -0.19 11.16 -13.91
C ARG A 194 -0.96 10.21 -13.02
N SER A 195 -0.98 10.45 -11.73
CA SER A 195 -1.65 9.58 -10.77
C SER A 195 -2.82 10.29 -10.12
N TYR A 196 -3.87 9.55 -9.80
CA TYR A 196 -5.11 10.06 -9.24
C TYR A 196 -5.46 9.31 -7.97
N THR A 197 -5.96 10.05 -6.99
CA THR A 197 -6.55 9.55 -5.74
C THR A 197 -7.73 10.46 -5.40
N PRO A 198 -8.60 10.06 -4.46
CA PRO A 198 -9.74 10.89 -4.09
C PRO A 198 -9.24 12.18 -3.42
N SER A 199 -9.68 13.33 -3.93
CA SER A 199 -9.16 14.66 -3.60
C SER A 199 -7.65 14.85 -3.82
N GLY A 200 -7.00 14.00 -4.61
CA GLY A 200 -5.57 14.10 -4.91
C GLY A 200 -4.64 13.85 -3.71
N LYS A 201 -5.18 13.30 -2.61
CA LYS A 201 -4.50 13.14 -1.34
C LYS A 201 -3.47 12.01 -1.36
N GLY A 202 -2.30 12.28 -0.77
CA GLY A 202 -1.34 11.22 -0.49
C GLY A 202 -0.64 10.65 -1.73
N LEU A 203 -0.59 11.44 -2.81
CA LEU A 203 0.20 11.17 -4.00
C LEU A 203 1.63 11.66 -3.81
N ALA A 204 2.57 10.72 -3.81
CA ALA A 204 4.00 11.00 -3.70
C ALA A 204 4.82 10.01 -4.52
N THR A 205 6.11 10.30 -4.67
CA THR A 205 7.08 9.38 -5.27
C THR A 205 8.21 9.10 -4.30
N ARG A 206 8.82 7.92 -4.43
CA ARG A 206 10.01 7.52 -3.67
C ARG A 206 10.88 6.56 -4.46
N SER A 207 12.08 6.29 -3.94
CA SER A 207 12.94 5.22 -4.42
C SER A 207 12.22 3.86 -4.30
N PRO A 208 12.30 2.97 -5.31
CA PRO A 208 11.61 1.69 -5.26
C PRO A 208 12.09 0.84 -4.09
N MET A 209 11.15 0.36 -3.29
CA MET A 209 11.49 -0.54 -2.17
C MET A 209 11.86 -1.95 -2.64
N ILE A 210 11.27 -2.39 -3.75
CA ILE A 210 11.49 -3.74 -4.30
C ILE A 210 11.83 -3.60 -5.80
N PRO A 211 13.01 -3.08 -6.15
CA PRO A 211 13.34 -2.65 -7.52
C PRO A 211 13.27 -3.78 -8.55
N TYR A 212 13.39 -5.03 -8.15
CA TYR A 212 13.35 -6.20 -9.04
C TYR A 212 12.00 -6.93 -9.03
N ALA A 213 10.95 -6.37 -8.41
CA ALA A 213 9.66 -7.05 -8.29
C ALA A 213 9.01 -7.36 -9.65
N ALA A 214 9.26 -6.55 -10.66
CA ALA A 214 8.76 -6.80 -12.01
C ALA A 214 9.27 -8.14 -12.57
N GLU A 215 10.47 -8.59 -12.20
CA GLU A 215 11.07 -9.85 -12.66
C GLU A 215 10.37 -11.09 -12.07
N GLN A 216 9.74 -10.93 -10.92
CA GLN A 216 8.97 -11.98 -10.27
C GLN A 216 7.60 -12.20 -10.92
N ARG A 217 7.25 -11.42 -11.96
CA ARG A 217 6.04 -11.65 -12.76
C ARG A 217 6.08 -13.03 -13.44
N GLY A 218 4.90 -13.63 -13.59
CA GLY A 218 4.71 -14.87 -14.34
C GLY A 218 4.63 -14.65 -15.85
N LYS A 219 4.14 -15.67 -16.57
CA LYS A 219 3.91 -15.58 -18.01
C LYS A 219 2.83 -14.55 -18.34
N ARG A 220 2.89 -13.97 -19.54
CA ARG A 220 1.86 -13.06 -20.04
C ARG A 220 0.51 -13.77 -20.10
N ILE A 221 -0.56 -13.09 -19.67
CA ILE A 221 -1.93 -13.61 -19.83
C ILE A 221 -2.42 -13.21 -21.23
N PRO A 222 -2.70 -14.17 -22.13
CA PRO A 222 -3.15 -13.90 -23.50
C PRO A 222 -4.38 -12.99 -23.52
N GLY A 223 -4.45 -12.09 -24.50
CA GLY A 223 -5.58 -11.16 -24.66
C GLY A 223 -5.67 -10.02 -23.64
N THR A 224 -4.77 -9.96 -22.65
CA THR A 224 -4.81 -8.93 -21.60
C THR A 224 -3.52 -8.13 -21.49
N ARG A 225 -3.57 -7.06 -20.69
CA ARG A 225 -2.41 -6.26 -20.33
C ARG A 225 -1.62 -6.77 -19.13
N PHE A 226 -2.01 -7.91 -18.54
CA PHE A 226 -1.50 -8.40 -17.27
C PHE A 226 -0.60 -9.63 -17.41
N TYR A 227 0.26 -9.83 -16.41
CA TYR A 227 1.04 -11.06 -16.24
C TYR A 227 0.44 -11.92 -15.13
N LYS A 228 0.63 -13.23 -15.21
CA LYS A 228 0.25 -14.15 -14.13
C LYS A 228 1.03 -13.80 -12.86
N VAL A 229 0.36 -13.85 -11.71
CA VAL A 229 1.01 -13.68 -10.41
C VAL A 229 1.67 -15.01 -10.04
N LYS A 230 2.97 -14.99 -9.72
CA LYS A 230 3.63 -16.18 -9.15
C LYS A 230 3.24 -16.32 -7.68
N PRO A 231 3.01 -17.55 -7.18
CA PRO A 231 2.83 -17.78 -5.75
C PRO A 231 4.05 -17.25 -4.99
N VAL A 232 3.82 -16.62 -3.84
CA VAL A 232 4.92 -16.26 -2.94
C VAL A 232 5.33 -17.52 -2.20
N GLU A 233 6.51 -18.03 -2.51
CA GLU A 233 7.13 -19.11 -1.76
C GLU A 233 7.94 -18.50 -0.61
N PHE A 234 7.55 -18.81 0.62
CA PHE A 234 8.34 -18.42 1.78
C PHE A 234 9.58 -19.31 1.86
N PRO A 235 10.75 -18.77 2.19
CA PRO A 235 11.93 -19.58 2.45
C PRO A 235 11.62 -20.54 3.60
N VAL A 236 11.51 -21.83 3.28
CA VAL A 236 11.31 -22.86 4.29
C VAL A 236 12.63 -23.04 5.03
N ASN A 237 12.60 -22.93 6.36
CA ASN A 237 13.78 -23.26 7.16
C ASN A 237 14.00 -24.79 7.11
N VAL A 238 14.76 -25.21 6.10
CA VAL A 238 15.06 -26.62 5.82
C VAL A 238 15.64 -27.29 7.07
N ARG A 239 16.57 -26.64 7.78
CA ARG A 239 17.14 -27.20 9.03
C ARG A 239 16.07 -27.51 10.08
N ARG A 240 15.08 -26.63 10.25
CA ARG A 240 13.96 -26.82 11.19
C ARG A 240 13.05 -28.00 10.77
N VAL A 241 12.78 -28.15 9.48
CA VAL A 241 12.00 -29.27 8.94
C VAL A 241 12.72 -30.59 9.19
N TRP A 242 14.03 -30.65 8.92
CA TRP A 242 14.84 -31.86 9.12
C TRP A 242 15.00 -32.21 10.61
N ALA A 243 15.13 -31.22 11.49
CA ALA A 243 15.14 -31.43 12.94
C ALA A 243 13.82 -32.02 13.45
N ARG A 244 12.68 -31.52 12.96
CA ARG A 244 11.34 -32.07 13.25
C ARG A 244 11.20 -33.51 12.78
N LYS A 245 11.66 -33.81 11.55
CA LYS A 245 11.61 -35.14 10.96
C LYS A 245 12.43 -36.15 11.78
N ARG A 246 13.64 -35.77 12.22
CA ARG A 246 14.48 -36.60 13.11
C ARG A 246 13.82 -36.89 14.46
N ARG A 247 13.20 -35.89 15.11
CA ARG A 247 12.47 -36.10 16.38
C ARG A 247 11.27 -37.03 16.23
N TRP A 248 10.58 -36.96 15.11
CA TRP A 248 9.43 -37.83 14.84
C TRP A 248 9.85 -39.28 14.58
N VAL A 249 10.96 -39.50 13.87
CA VAL A 249 11.54 -40.84 13.66
C VAL A 249 12.00 -41.46 14.98
N SER A 250 12.66 -40.69 15.85
CA SER A 250 13.07 -41.16 17.19
C SER A 250 11.87 -41.61 18.03
N ARG A 251 10.81 -40.79 18.08
CA ARG A 251 9.56 -41.11 18.81
C ARG A 251 8.81 -42.34 18.29
N LYS A 252 9.08 -42.78 17.06
CA LYS A 252 8.49 -44.00 16.49
C LYS A 252 9.31 -45.27 16.77
N HIS A 253 10.57 -45.12 17.18
CA HIS A 253 11.41 -46.24 17.58
C HIS A 253 11.35 -46.49 19.10
N ASP A 254 10.92 -45.49 19.88
CA ASP A 254 10.79 -45.57 21.34
C ASP A 254 9.40 -46.08 21.82
N ASN A 255 8.52 -46.49 20.89
CA ASN A 255 7.16 -47.02 21.13
C ASN A 255 7.00 -48.36 20.41
#